data_AF-A0A177QM71-F1
#
_entry.id   AF-A0A177QM71-F1
#
_cell.length_a   1.000
_cell.length_b   1.000
_cell.length_c   1.000
_cell.angle_alpha   90.00
_cell.angle_beta   90.00
_cell.angle_gamma   90.00
#
_symmetry.space_group_name_H-M   'P 1'
#
loop_
_entity.id
_entity.type
_entity.pdbx_description
1 polymer ?
#
loop_
_entity_poly.entity_id
_entity_poly.type
_entity_poly.pdbx_seq_one_letter_code
_entity_poly.pdbx_strand_id
1 'polypeptide(L)'
;MSWERKYDRNMAKKHSPVLRTGTVSIERNRKLYTVGYEVLAGGKKSVLVRLQTGQVTHLVGETEEELAHQLLSEIISTGLADKEGLGRPL
;
A
#
# COMPACT_ATOMS: atom_id res chain seq x y z
N MET A 1 -26.67 -39.51 -15.66
CA MET A 1 -25.31 -39.24 -15.19
C MET A 1 -25.10 -37.73 -15.20
N SER A 2 -25.45 -37.06 -14.11
CA SER A 2 -25.38 -35.61 -13.96
C SER A 2 -23.94 -35.18 -13.69
N TRP A 3 -23.38 -34.38 -14.59
CA TRP A 3 -22.08 -33.74 -14.44
C TRP A 3 -22.21 -32.51 -13.53
N GLU A 4 -22.46 -32.74 -12.24
CA GLU A 4 -22.13 -31.75 -11.23
C GLU A 4 -20.65 -31.91 -10.89
N ARG A 5 -19.84 -30.91 -11.26
CA ARG A 5 -18.79 -30.36 -10.40
C ARG A 5 -17.98 -29.30 -11.12
N LYS A 6 -17.94 -28.15 -10.44
CA LYS A 6 -16.77 -27.30 -10.24
C LYS A 6 -16.27 -26.60 -11.50
N TYR A 7 -16.47 -25.29 -11.56
CA TYR A 7 -15.54 -24.38 -10.91
C TYR A 7 -16.05 -22.96 -11.18
N ASP A 8 -16.83 -22.47 -10.23
CA ASP A 8 -16.96 -21.04 -9.97
C ASP A 8 -15.54 -20.50 -9.69
N ARG A 9 -14.84 -20.10 -10.75
CA ARG A 9 -13.45 -19.59 -10.68
C ARG A 9 -13.32 -18.21 -11.31
N ASN A 10 -14.43 -17.52 -11.49
CA ASN A 10 -14.47 -16.15 -12.03
C ASN A 10 -14.80 -15.10 -10.96
N MET A 11 -14.94 -15.48 -9.68
CA MET A 11 -15.25 -14.55 -8.59
C MET A 11 -14.13 -14.35 -7.57
N ALA A 12 -12.90 -14.77 -7.88
CA ALA A 12 -11.73 -14.14 -7.27
C ALA A 12 -11.57 -12.76 -7.92
N LYS A 13 -12.32 -11.76 -7.43
CA LYS A 13 -11.93 -10.35 -7.50
C LYS A 13 -10.43 -10.32 -7.33
N LYS A 14 -9.70 -9.76 -8.31
CA LYS A 14 -8.24 -9.60 -8.35
C LYS A 14 -7.76 -8.85 -7.09
N HIS A 15 -7.76 -9.49 -5.94
CA HIS A 15 -6.91 -9.13 -4.83
C HIS A 15 -5.55 -9.61 -5.28
N SER A 16 -4.78 -8.70 -5.87
CA SER A 16 -3.35 -8.91 -6.04
C SER A 16 -2.82 -9.48 -4.72
N PRO A 17 -2.19 -10.67 -4.73
CA PRO A 17 -1.76 -11.29 -3.50
C PRO A 17 -0.78 -10.34 -2.78
N VAL A 18 -1.02 -10.13 -1.48
CA VAL A 18 -0.09 -9.38 -0.62
C VAL A 18 1.21 -10.18 -0.56
N LEU A 19 2.28 -9.61 -1.08
CA LEU A 19 3.62 -10.20 -1.07
C LEU A 19 4.31 -9.98 0.27
N ARG A 20 4.20 -8.76 0.80
CA ARG A 20 4.79 -8.36 2.08
C ARG A 20 4.08 -7.14 2.65
N THR A 21 4.20 -6.95 3.95
CA THR A 21 3.75 -5.75 4.65
C THR A 21 4.95 -5.11 5.32
N GLY A 22 5.02 -3.78 5.29
CA GLY A 22 6.05 -3.01 5.95
C GLY A 22 5.45 -1.79 6.65
N THR A 23 6.31 -1.05 7.32
CA THR A 23 5.93 0.20 7.98
C THR A 23 7.00 1.22 7.65
N VAL A 24 6.58 2.42 7.28
CA VAL A 24 7.48 3.53 7.02
C VAL A 24 7.17 4.66 7.98
N SER A 25 8.23 5.31 8.47
CA SER A 25 8.10 6.45 9.38
C SER A 25 8.91 7.63 8.88
N ILE A 26 8.30 8.81 8.88
CA ILE A 26 8.96 10.08 8.54
C ILE A 26 8.82 11.01 9.72
N GLU A 27 9.94 11.52 10.21
CA GLU A 27 9.96 12.64 11.14
C GLU A 27 9.87 13.96 10.36
N ARG A 28 8.89 14.79 10.69
CA ARG A 28 8.75 16.15 10.13
C ARG A 28 8.08 17.07 11.14
N ASN A 29 8.58 18.30 11.29
CA ASN A 29 7.99 19.31 12.17
C ASN A 29 7.72 18.84 13.62
N ARG A 30 8.68 18.10 14.22
CA ARG A 30 8.55 17.48 15.57
C ARG A 30 7.38 16.50 15.72
N LYS A 31 6.90 15.95 14.60
CA LYS A 31 5.94 14.86 14.58
C LYS A 31 6.55 13.67 13.87
N LEU A 32 6.31 12.49 14.41
CA LEU A 32 6.62 11.22 13.77
C LEU A 32 5.36 10.73 13.05
N TYR A 33 5.42 10.68 11.73
CA TYR A 33 4.35 10.14 10.90
C TYR A 33 4.69 8.70 10.56
N THR A 34 3.85 7.76 10.99
CA THR A 34 4.06 6.33 10.72
C THR A 34 2.87 5.79 9.94
N VAL A 35 3.13 5.10 8.82
CA VAL A 35 2.09 4.44 8.02
C VAL A 35 2.53 3.04 7.66
N GLY A 36 1.61 2.08 7.81
CA GLY A 36 1.79 0.74 7.26
C GLY A 36 1.59 0.74 5.76
N TYR A 37 2.33 -0.10 5.05
CA TYR A 37 2.13 -0.33 3.62
C TYR A 37 2.14 -1.82 3.30
N GLU A 38 1.35 -2.20 2.31
CA GLU A 38 1.23 -3.53 1.77
C GLU A 38 1.80 -3.52 0.36
N VAL A 39 2.74 -4.41 0.08
CA VAL A 39 3.19 -4.68 -1.28
C VAL A 39 2.31 -5.77 -1.84
N LEU A 40 1.62 -5.47 -2.92
CA LEU A 40 0.84 -6.42 -3.68
C LEU A 40 1.61 -6.82 -4.93
N ALA A 41 1.46 -8.09 -5.33
CA ALA A 41 1.97 -8.53 -6.62
C ALA A 41 1.21 -7.79 -7.74
N GLY A 42 1.90 -6.92 -8.46
CA GLY A 42 1.43 -6.45 -9.76
C GLY A 42 1.68 -7.51 -10.84
N GLY A 43 1.40 -7.17 -12.10
CA GLY A 43 1.71 -8.06 -13.23
C GLY A 43 3.20 -8.40 -13.34
N LYS A 44 3.58 -9.13 -14.40
CA LYS A 44 4.88 -9.83 -14.61
C LYS A 44 6.19 -9.12 -14.18
N LYS A 45 6.23 -7.80 -13.97
CA LYS A 45 7.40 -7.04 -13.47
C LYS A 45 7.01 -5.79 -12.66
N SER A 46 5.81 -5.71 -12.13
CA SER A 46 5.37 -4.54 -11.35
C SER A 46 4.94 -4.97 -9.97
N VAL A 47 5.19 -4.10 -8.99
CA VAL A 47 4.67 -4.21 -7.63
C VAL A 47 3.66 -3.08 -7.43
N LEU A 48 2.68 -3.30 -6.56
CA LEU A 48 1.73 -2.26 -6.16
C LEU A 48 2.00 -1.99 -4.69
N VAL A 49 2.16 -0.73 -4.30
CA VAL A 49 2.26 -0.36 -2.89
C VAL A 49 0.94 0.26 -2.48
N ARG A 50 0.32 -0.31 -1.45
CA ARG A 50 -0.90 0.18 -0.85
C ARG A 50 -0.60 0.67 0.55
N LEU A 51 -0.83 1.93 0.82
CA LEU A 51 -0.79 2.45 2.18
C LEU A 51 -2.04 2.03 2.96
N GLN A 52 -1.92 1.89 4.28
CA GLN A 52 -3.05 1.63 5.17
C GLN A 52 -4.12 2.73 5.13
N THR A 53 -3.75 3.93 4.67
CA THR A 53 -4.70 5.02 4.36
C THR A 53 -5.62 4.70 3.18
N GLY A 54 -5.39 3.60 2.46
CA GLY A 54 -6.19 3.16 1.32
C GLY A 54 -5.66 3.64 -0.03
N GLN A 55 -4.64 4.49 -0.07
CA GLN A 55 -3.98 4.92 -1.31
C GLN A 55 -3.19 3.76 -1.93
N VAL A 56 -3.34 3.55 -3.24
CA VAL A 56 -2.64 2.50 -4.00
C VAL A 56 -1.86 3.15 -5.13
N THR A 57 -0.57 2.85 -5.22
CA THR A 57 0.32 3.38 -6.24
C THR A 57 1.04 2.25 -6.96
N HIS A 58 1.23 2.41 -8.27
CA HIS A 58 1.87 1.43 -9.15
C HIS A 58 3.37 1.69 -9.27
N LEU A 59 4.19 0.66 -9.04
CA LEU A 59 5.64 0.74 -9.18
C LEU A 59 6.10 0.39 -10.59
N VAL A 60 7.00 1.23 -11.11
CA VAL A 60 7.84 0.93 -12.27
C VAL A 60 9.27 1.36 -11.95
N GLY A 61 10.07 0.46 -11.36
CA GLY A 61 11.53 0.62 -11.27
C GLY A 61 12.12 1.18 -9.97
N GLU A 62 11.31 1.70 -9.04
CA GLU A 62 11.74 2.10 -7.69
C GLU A 62 11.59 0.96 -6.67
N THR A 63 12.31 1.02 -5.54
CA THR A 63 12.13 0.06 -4.43
C THR A 63 10.82 0.33 -3.67
N GLU A 64 10.18 -0.68 -3.07
CA GLU A 64 8.92 -0.43 -2.32
C GLU A 64 9.14 0.43 -1.07
N GLU A 65 10.33 0.32 -0.46
CA GLU A 65 10.96 1.24 0.51
C GLU A 65 10.71 2.71 0.14
N GLU A 66 11.34 3.12 -0.95
CA GLU A 66 11.39 4.50 -1.43
C GLU A 66 10.02 5.03 -1.81
N LEU A 67 9.20 4.21 -2.49
CA LEU A 67 7.86 4.64 -2.87
C LEU A 67 6.95 4.85 -1.65
N ALA A 68 6.99 3.95 -0.67
CA ALA A 68 6.23 4.14 0.57
C ALA A 68 6.66 5.44 1.28
N HIS A 69 7.97 5.74 1.27
CA HIS A 69 8.53 6.98 1.79
C HIS A 69 8.04 8.22 1.00
N GLN A 70 8.10 8.19 -0.33
CA GLN A 70 7.64 9.29 -1.18
C GLN A 70 6.15 9.55 -0.98
N LEU A 71 5.32 8.50 -0.95
CA LEU A 71 3.89 8.64 -0.72
C LEU A 71 3.58 9.22 0.65
N LEU A 72 4.23 8.72 1.71
CA LEU A 72 4.07 9.30 3.04
C LEU A 72 4.50 10.78 3.04
N SER A 73 5.61 11.12 2.37
CA SER A 73 6.07 12.51 2.23
C SER A 73 5.07 13.40 1.48
N GLU A 74 4.43 12.89 0.44
CA GLU A 74 3.38 13.59 -0.32
C GLU A 74 2.12 13.81 0.53
N ILE A 75 1.69 12.80 1.28
CA ILE A 75 0.56 12.85 2.21
C ILE A 75 0.83 13.86 3.33
N ILE A 76 2.07 13.91 3.85
CA ILE A 76 2.47 14.93 4.83
C ILE A 76 2.46 16.31 4.17
N SER A 77 3.00 16.45 2.96
CA SER A 77 3.09 17.73 2.26
C SER A 77 1.73 18.31 1.87
N THR A 78 0.75 17.45 1.58
CA THR A 78 -0.64 17.84 1.30
C THR A 78 -1.45 18.11 2.58
N GLY A 79 -0.87 17.87 3.76
CA GLY A 79 -1.56 17.98 5.05
C GLY A 79 -2.60 16.87 5.29
N LEU A 80 -2.68 15.88 4.41
CA LEU A 80 -3.55 14.72 4.58
C LEU A 80 -3.09 13.87 5.76
N ALA A 81 -1.78 13.80 6.04
CA ALA A 81 -1.25 13.00 7.14
C ALA A 81 -1.74 13.49 8.51
N ASP A 82 -1.85 14.80 8.69
CA ASP A 82 -2.40 15.41 9.91
C ASP A 82 -3.93 15.22 10.00
N LYS A 83 -4.64 15.26 8.87
CA LYS A 83 -6.10 15.01 8.81
C LYS A 83 -6.45 13.56 9.14
N GLU A 84 -5.66 12.63 8.65
CA GLU A 84 -5.81 11.18 8.90
C GLU A 84 -5.24 10.75 10.26
N GLY A 85 -4.70 11.70 11.05
CA GLY A 85 -4.17 11.42 12.39
C GLY A 85 -2.92 10.52 12.40
N LEU A 86 -2.16 10.49 11.30
CA LEU A 86 -0.95 9.66 11.16
C LEU A 86 0.24 10.22 11.96
N GLY A 87 0.24 11.53 12.21
CA GLY A 87 1.32 12.22 12.93
C GLY A 87 1.14 12.13 14.43
N ARG A 88 2.12 11.52 15.12
CA ARG A 88 2.23 11.54 16.58
C ARG A 88 3.24 12.59 17.01
N PRO A 89 2.98 13.37 18.07
CA PRO A 89 4.01 14.23 18.66
C PRO A 89 5.15 13.35 19.21
N LEU A 90 6.38 13.81 19.00
CA LEU A 90 7.59 13.22 19.58
C LEU A 90 7.72 13.56 21.07
#